data_AF-A0A934CT68-F1
#
_entry.id   AF-A0A934CT68-F1
#
_cell.length_a   1.000
_cell.length_b   1.000
_cell.length_c   1.000
_cell.angle_alpha   90.00
_cell.angle_beta   90.00
_cell.angle_gamma   90.00
#
_symmetry.space_group_name_H-M   'P 1'
#
loop_
_entity.id
_entity.type
_entity.pdbx_description
1 polymer ?
#
loop_
_entity_poly.entity_id
_entity_poly.type
_entity_poly.pdbx_seq_one_letter_code
_entity_poly.pdbx_strand_id
1 'polypeptide(L)' 'MARSCDITGKSTQIGGRYSNRTRATQFNPTGTVRRKANLQKRRIYVPELGKTVVALVSMKGLKTIKKNGAYATLKKAKAI' A
#
# COMPACT_ATOMS: atom_id res chain seq x y z
N MET A 1 5.38 9.36 11.10
CA MET A 1 5.45 8.94 9.68
C MET A 1 4.07 8.58 9.17
N ALA A 2 3.75 8.95 7.92
CA ALA A 2 2.52 8.51 7.28
C ALA A 2 2.55 6.99 7.06
N ARG A 3 1.40 6.31 7.24
CA ARG A 3 1.26 4.90 6.86
C ARG A 3 1.31 4.78 5.32
N SER A 4 2.50 4.52 4.80
CA SER A 4 2.76 4.26 3.38
C SER A 4 3.42 2.89 3.20
N CYS A 5 3.28 2.31 2.02
CA CYS A 5 4.01 1.11 1.61
C CYS A 5 5.48 1.44 1.38
N ASP A 6 6.40 0.73 2.03
CA ASP A 6 7.85 1.00 1.91
C ASP A 6 8.38 0.78 0.49
N ILE A 7 7.76 -0.12 -0.28
CA ILE A 7 8.22 -0.50 -1.63
C ILE A 7 7.57 0.35 -2.72
N THR A 8 6.27 0.62 -2.59
CA THR A 8 5.48 1.25 -3.67
C THR A 8 5.01 2.66 -3.33
N GLY A 9 5.31 3.17 -2.12
CA GLY A 9 4.87 4.48 -1.65
C GLY A 9 3.36 4.64 -1.45
N LYS A 10 2.57 3.57 -1.65
CA LYS A 10 1.10 3.64 -1.63
C LYS A 10 0.61 4.09 -0.25
N SER A 11 -0.05 5.24 -0.21
CA SER A 11 -0.57 5.88 0.99
C SER A 11 -2.10 5.91 1.00
N THR A 12 -2.67 6.48 2.06
CA THR A 12 -4.12 6.68 2.19
C THR A 12 -4.58 7.77 1.24
N GLN A 13 -5.69 7.54 0.54
CA GLN A 13 -6.32 8.55 -0.32
C GLN A 13 -7.55 9.12 0.37
N ILE A 14 -7.74 10.44 0.29
CA ILE A 14 -8.92 11.14 0.78
C ILE A 14 -9.81 11.43 -0.43
N GLY A 15 -11.10 11.17 -0.33
CA GLY A 15 -12.04 11.60 -1.35
C GLY A 15 -13.48 11.59 -0.87
N GLY A 16 -14.35 12.25 -1.64
CA GLY A 16 -15.78 12.28 -1.38
C GLY A 16 -16.43 10.91 -1.51
N ARG A 17 -17.55 10.75 -0.81
CA ARG A 17 -18.51 9.65 -1.00
C ARG A 17 -19.84 10.28 -1.40
N TYR A 18 -20.69 9.54 -2.07
CA TYR A 18 -22.07 9.93 -2.33
C TYR A 18 -23.01 8.85 -1.80
N SER A 19 -24.21 9.25 -1.40
CA SER A 19 -25.23 8.31 -0.91
C SER A 19 -26.10 7.79 -2.04
N ASN A 20 -26.32 6.47 -2.10
CA ASN A 20 -27.22 5.83 -3.08
C ASN A 20 -28.69 5.71 -2.60
N ARG A 21 -29.06 6.35 -1.49
CA ARG A 21 -30.34 6.08 -0.77
C ARG A 21 -31.53 6.89 -1.31
N THR A 22 -31.30 8.04 -1.92
CA THR A 22 -32.31 8.86 -2.60
C THR A 22 -32.04 8.77 -4.11
N ARG A 23 -33.11 8.74 -4.94
CA ARG A 23 -33.07 8.47 -6.41
C ARG A 23 -31.74 8.88 -7.04
N ALA A 24 -31.15 7.97 -7.82
CA ALA A 24 -29.86 8.13 -8.51
C ALA A 24 -29.76 9.38 -9.42
N THR A 25 -30.84 10.13 -9.60
CA THR A 25 -30.93 11.39 -10.35
C THR A 25 -30.39 12.61 -9.58
N GLN A 26 -30.17 12.53 -8.25
CA GLN A 26 -29.59 13.63 -7.46
C GLN A 26 -28.25 13.24 -6.82
N PHE A 27 -27.19 14.00 -7.10
CA PHE A 27 -25.89 13.83 -6.44
C PHE A 27 -25.95 14.39 -5.01
N ASN A 28 -26.01 13.50 -4.02
CA ASN A 28 -26.00 13.85 -2.61
C ASN A 28 -24.61 13.56 -2.01
N PRO A 29 -23.71 14.56 -1.95
CA PRO A 29 -22.36 14.37 -1.42
C PRO A 29 -22.42 14.07 0.07
N THR A 30 -21.76 12.99 0.46
CA THR A 30 -21.39 12.72 1.85
C THR A 30 -20.00 13.31 2.11
N GLY A 31 -19.69 13.64 3.37
CA GLY A 31 -18.39 14.15 3.78
C GLY A 31 -17.19 13.31 3.30
N THR A 32 -15.99 13.89 3.41
CA THR A 32 -14.76 13.25 2.94
C THR A 32 -14.43 12.02 3.76
N VAL A 33 -14.07 10.92 3.08
CA VAL A 33 -13.72 9.65 3.72
C VAL A 33 -12.29 9.26 3.37
N ARG A 34 -11.57 8.72 4.36
CA ARG A 34 -10.23 8.16 4.19
C ARG A 34 -10.29 6.72 3.67
N ARG A 35 -9.75 6.49 2.47
CA ARG A 35 -9.54 5.17 1.87
C ARG A 35 -8.12 4.70 2.19
N LYS A 36 -8.00 3.83 3.20
CA LYS A 36 -6.70 3.33 3.69
C LYS A 36 -6.06 2.37 2.68
N ALA A 37 -4.74 2.43 2.55
CA ALA A 37 -3.99 1.41 1.84
C ALA A 37 -4.00 0.09 2.64
N ASN A 38 -4.16 -1.05 1.95
CA ASN A 38 -4.06 -2.38 2.57
C ASN A 38 -2.58 -2.70 2.85
N LEU A 39 -2.10 -2.25 4.01
CA LEU A 39 -0.71 -2.39 4.49
C LEU A 39 -0.62 -3.50 5.52
N GLN A 40 0.38 -4.36 5.39
CA GLN A 40 0.64 -5.48 6.29
C GLN A 40 2.11 -5.46 6.71
N LYS A 41 2.38 -5.73 8.00
CA LYS A 41 3.75 -5.99 8.46
C LYS A 41 4.13 -7.41 8.04
N ARG A 42 5.19 -7.55 7.24
CA ARG A 42 5.67 -8.86 6.75
C ARG A 42 7.18 -8.96 6.91
N ARG A 43 7.63 -10.19 7.20
CA ARG A 43 9.05 -10.56 7.22
C ARG A 43 9.43 -11.07 5.83
N ILE A 44 10.44 -10.47 5.23
CA ILE A 44 10.95 -10.84 3.90
C ILE A 44 12.39 -11.29 4.08
N TYR A 45 12.67 -12.54 3.71
CA TYR A 45 14.03 -13.06 3.70
C TYR A 45 14.74 -12.64 2.41
N VAL A 46 15.94 -12.08 2.53
CA VAL A 46 16.79 -11.71 1.40
C VAL A 46 17.96 -12.69 1.35
N PRO A 47 17.96 -13.65 0.41
CA PRO A 47 18.96 -14.72 0.39
C PRO A 47 20.38 -14.20 0.17
N GLU A 48 20.54 -13.16 -0.65
CA GLU A 48 21.85 -12.58 -1.00
C GLU A 48 22.57 -11.91 0.17
N LEU A 49 21.82 -11.48 1.19
CA LEU A 49 22.37 -10.83 2.38
C LEU A 49 22.30 -11.72 3.62
N GLY A 50 21.67 -12.90 3.53
CA GLY A 50 21.36 -13.77 4.67
C GLY A 50 20.49 -13.11 5.75
N LYS A 51 19.82 -12.00 5.45
CA LYS A 51 19.09 -11.16 6.42
C LYS A 51 17.59 -11.22 6.19
N THR A 52 16.84 -11.15 7.28
CA THR A 52 15.39 -10.97 7.25
C THR A 52 15.05 -9.50 7.51
N VAL A 53 14.36 -8.86 6.56
CA VAL A 53 13.89 -7.48 6.69
C VAL A 53 12.41 -7.49 7.07
N VAL A 54 12.04 -6.69 8.08
CA VAL A 54 10.64 -6.43 8.44
C VAL A 54 10.21 -5.16 7.74
N ALA A 55 9.20 -5.24 6.87
CA ALA A 55 8.69 -4.08 6.13
C ALA A 55 7.17 -3.97 6.27
N LEU A 56 6.66 -2.73 6.19
CA LEU A 56 5.24 -2.43 6.07
C LEU A 56 4.86 -2.37 4.59
N VAL A 57 4.33 -3.48 4.07
CA VAL A 57 4.17 -3.69 2.64
C VAL A 57 2.70 -3.77 2.26
N SER A 58 2.34 -3.19 1.11
CA SER A 58 1.04 -3.41 0.49
C SER A 58 1.01 -4.71 -0.31
N MET A 59 -0.19 -5.23 -0.61
CA MET A 59 -0.32 -6.42 -1.49
C MET A 59 0.30 -6.22 -2.88
N LYS A 60 0.27 -4.98 -3.42
CA LYS A 60 0.94 -4.67 -4.69
C LYS A 60 2.47 -4.76 -4.53
N GLY A 61 3.00 -4.31 -3.40
CA GLY A 61 4.43 -4.44 -3.08
C GLY A 61 4.89 -5.90 -2.97
N LEU A 62 4.08 -6.77 -2.34
CA LEU A 62 4.34 -8.21 -2.31
C LEU A 62 4.33 -8.83 -3.72
N LYS A 63 3.40 -8.43 -4.58
CA LYS A 63 3.39 -8.86 -5.99
C LYS A 63 4.67 -8.42 -6.72
N THR A 64 5.16 -7.20 -6.45
CA THR A 64 6.41 -6.69 -7.03
C THR A 64 7.62 -7.49 -6.56
N ILE A 65 7.71 -7.81 -5.25
CA ILE A 65 8.78 -8.67 -4.71
C ILE A 65 8.76 -10.04 -5.41
N LYS A 66 7.58 -10.64 -5.57
CA LYS A 66 7.45 -11.95 -6.23
C LYS A 66 7.88 -11.91 -7.71
N LYS A 67 7.62 -10.81 -8.41
CA LYS A 67 7.95 -10.68 -9.84
C LYS A 67 9.43 -10.38 -10.09
N ASN A 68 10.00 -9.45 -9.32
CA ASN A 68 11.32 -8.87 -9.62
C ASN A 68 12.44 -9.35 -8.67
N GLY A 69 12.10 -10.17 -7.65
CA GLY A 69 13.02 -10.60 -6.60
C GLY A 69 13.10 -9.63 -5.42
N ALA A 70 13.45 -10.16 -4.24
CA ALA A 70 13.49 -9.39 -2.99
C ALA A 70 14.62 -8.35 -2.96
N TYR A 71 15.83 -8.70 -3.41
CA TYR A 71 16.97 -7.80 -3.35
C TYR A 71 16.81 -6.58 -4.26
N ALA A 72 16.51 -6.80 -5.55
CA ALA A 72 16.35 -5.72 -6.52
C ALA A 72 15.22 -4.74 -6.13
N THR A 73 14.13 -5.25 -5.54
CA THR A 73 13.00 -4.42 -5.13
C THR A 73 13.27 -3.62 -3.86
N LEU A 74 13.95 -4.22 -2.87
CA LEU A 74 14.30 -3.53 -1.63
C LEU A 74 15.43 -2.51 -1.83
N LYS A 75 16.42 -2.81 -2.68
CA LYS A 75 17.47 -1.87 -3.10
C LYS A 75 16.87 -0.66 -3.83
N LYS A 76 15.94 -0.88 -4.75
CA LYS A 76 15.23 0.21 -5.45
C LYS A 76 14.39 1.07 -4.50
N ALA A 77 13.83 0.45 -3.46
CA ALA A 77 13.07 1.13 -2.43
C ALA A 77 13.93 1.85 -1.38
N LYS A 78 15.27 1.76 -1.48
CA LYS A 78 16.22 2.27 -0.46
C LYS A 78 15.95 1.73 0.95
N ALA A 79 15.34 0.54 1.05
CA ALA A 79 15.09 -0.16 2.30
C ALA A 79 16.27 -1.06 2.72
N ILE A 80 17.27 -1.14 1.83
CA ILE A 80 18.62 -1.72 1.93
C ILE A 80 19.51 -0.80 1.10
#